data_AF-A0A3A8PHC7-F1
#
_entry.id   AF-A0A3A8PHC7-F1
#
_cell.length_a   1.000
_cell.length_b   1.000
_cell.length_c   1.000
_cell.angle_alpha   90.00
_cell.angle_beta   90.00
_cell.angle_gamma   90.00
#
_symmetry.space_group_name_H-M   'P 1'
#
loop_
_entity.id
_entity.type
_entity.pdbx_description
1 polymer ?
#
loop_
_entity_poly.entity_id
_entity_poly.type
_entity_poly.pdbx_seq_one_letter_code
_entity_poly.pdbx_strand_id
1 'polypeptide(L)'
;MKAILHAASTAFALALVGCGSATGGTLGKPAMAKWVGPVFGTPDGGQLRTTLYYGPWQCSAAFLSRCESKCAAQGHALMGCMWLADIKADWQGRYLFMPAEAGGRMAITHCCCDYPKVADGEWRRNTWQSARESFRRKWSSEFGDWPKTSGENWAGHHIFDLAHGGAPTAASNVIPVPGDVHKVFTNEYPACYAPGGRWLTPGPERPYVD
;
A
#
# COMPACT_ATOMS: atom_id res chain seq x y z
N MET A 1 -82.90 2.63 21.08
CA MET A 1 -82.60 2.22 19.68
C MET A 1 -81.18 2.65 19.35
N LYS A 2 -80.40 1.69 18.85
CA LYS A 2 -79.12 1.72 18.12
C LYS A 2 -78.20 2.96 18.21
N ALA A 3 -76.97 2.65 18.62
CA ALA A 3 -75.74 3.44 18.69
C ALA A 3 -75.29 4.06 17.36
N ILE A 4 -74.35 5.01 17.43
CA ILE A 4 -73.07 5.01 16.67
C ILE A 4 -72.03 5.82 17.47
N LEU A 5 -70.92 5.15 17.82
CA LEU A 5 -69.68 5.73 18.34
C LEU A 5 -69.02 6.62 17.29
N HIS A 6 -68.34 7.69 17.70
CA HIS A 6 -67.22 8.25 16.94
C HIS A 6 -65.97 8.29 17.82
N ALA A 7 -64.94 7.60 17.33
CA ALA A 7 -63.65 7.37 17.96
C ALA A 7 -62.76 8.62 17.88
N ALA A 8 -62.01 8.86 18.95
CA ALA A 8 -60.94 9.84 18.99
C ALA A 8 -59.78 9.42 18.08
N SER A 9 -59.38 10.29 17.15
CA SER A 9 -58.15 10.13 16.36
C SER A 9 -56.99 10.83 17.08
N THR A 10 -56.21 10.07 17.84
CA THR A 10 -54.93 10.52 18.40
C THR A 10 -53.83 10.24 17.37
N ALA A 11 -53.33 11.28 16.71
CA ALA A 11 -52.19 11.17 15.81
C ALA A 11 -50.89 11.04 16.64
N PHE A 12 -50.31 9.84 16.70
CA PHE A 12 -48.96 9.62 17.19
C PHE A 12 -47.96 10.06 16.12
N ALA A 13 -47.30 11.21 16.32
CA ALA A 13 -46.11 11.57 15.55
C ALA A 13 -44.92 10.76 16.08
N LEU A 14 -44.54 9.70 15.36
CA LEU A 14 -43.25 9.03 15.58
C LEU A 14 -42.12 9.99 15.17
N ALA A 15 -41.41 10.53 16.15
CA ALA A 15 -40.12 11.15 15.94
C ALA A 15 -39.10 10.04 15.62
N LEU A 16 -38.80 9.85 14.34
CA LEU A 16 -37.63 9.10 13.90
C LEU A 16 -36.39 9.93 14.25
N VAL A 17 -35.81 9.66 15.41
CA VAL A 17 -34.43 10.03 15.72
C VAL A 17 -33.55 9.21 14.78
N GLY A 18 -33.19 9.81 13.65
CA GLY A 18 -32.14 9.25 12.80
C GLY A 18 -30.85 9.20 13.61
N CYS A 19 -30.41 8.00 13.98
CA CYS A 19 -29.00 7.72 14.25
C CYS A 19 -28.23 7.92 12.95
N GLY A 20 -28.06 9.19 12.55
CA GLY A 20 -27.07 9.58 11.56
C GLY A 20 -25.72 9.42 12.20
N SER A 21 -25.13 8.23 12.07
CA SER A 21 -23.69 8.05 12.26
C SER A 21 -23.00 8.96 11.25
N ALA A 22 -22.67 10.17 11.69
CA ALA A 22 -21.69 11.01 11.02
C ALA A 22 -20.33 10.36 11.24
N THR A 23 -20.06 9.25 10.54
CA THR A 23 -18.70 8.93 10.17
C THR A 23 -18.27 10.03 9.20
N GLY A 24 -17.77 11.12 9.76
CA GLY A 24 -16.91 12.06 9.06
C GLY A 24 -15.65 11.32 8.63
N GLY A 25 -15.78 10.43 7.66
CA GLY A 25 -14.65 9.90 6.92
C GLY A 25 -14.09 11.06 6.13
N THR A 26 -12.99 11.63 6.59
CA THR A 26 -12.12 12.40 5.71
C THR A 26 -11.90 11.54 4.46
N LEU A 27 -12.44 11.97 3.32
CA LEU A 27 -12.10 11.38 2.03
C LEU A 27 -10.58 11.38 1.98
N GLY A 28 -9.98 10.18 1.92
CA GLY A 28 -8.52 10.03 1.93
C GLY A 28 -7.89 10.87 0.82
N LYS A 29 -6.66 11.33 1.03
CA LYS A 29 -5.92 12.01 -0.05
C LYS A 29 -5.71 11.02 -1.20
N PRO A 30 -5.66 11.45 -2.47
CA PRO A 30 -5.27 10.56 -3.56
C PRO A 30 -3.86 10.01 -3.31
N ALA A 31 -3.57 8.85 -3.87
CA ALA A 31 -2.20 8.34 -3.91
C ALA A 31 -1.27 9.34 -4.62
N MET A 32 -0.02 9.42 -4.20
CA MET A 32 0.96 10.37 -4.78
C MET A 32 1.23 10.08 -6.25
N ALA A 33 1.15 8.81 -6.62
CA ALA A 33 1.15 8.35 -7.99
C ALA A 33 0.44 7.00 -8.06
N LYS A 34 0.11 6.57 -9.28
CA LYS A 34 -0.22 5.18 -9.55
C LYS A 34 0.40 4.68 -10.85
N TRP A 35 0.70 3.40 -10.90
CA TRP A 35 1.03 2.69 -12.13
C TRP A 35 -0.03 1.64 -12.37
N VAL A 36 -0.57 1.60 -13.58
CA VAL A 36 -1.50 0.57 -14.02
C VAL A 36 -0.73 -0.34 -14.97
N GLY A 37 -0.56 -1.60 -14.56
CA GLY A 37 0.06 -2.62 -15.37
C GLY A 37 -0.83 -3.04 -16.54
N PRO A 38 -0.26 -3.77 -17.51
CA PRO A 38 -1.05 -4.33 -18.60
C PRO A 38 -2.04 -5.37 -18.08
N VAL A 39 -3.03 -5.70 -18.92
CA VAL A 39 -3.97 -6.79 -18.64
C VAL A 39 -3.31 -8.12 -19.03
N PHE A 40 -3.35 -9.10 -18.13
CA PHE A 40 -2.88 -10.46 -18.37
C PHE A 40 -4.06 -11.42 -18.43
N GLY A 41 -4.04 -12.37 -19.37
CA GLY A 41 -4.99 -13.48 -19.35
C GLY A 41 -4.63 -14.46 -18.24
N THR A 42 -5.63 -14.95 -17.50
CA THR A 42 -5.45 -15.99 -16.49
C THR A 42 -5.82 -17.38 -17.06
N PRO A 43 -5.26 -18.49 -16.53
CA PRO A 43 -5.49 -19.83 -17.08
C PRO A 43 -6.96 -20.29 -17.13
N ASP A 44 -7.80 -19.69 -16.29
CA ASP A 44 -9.26 -19.91 -16.23
C ASP A 44 -10.05 -19.07 -17.26
N GLY A 45 -9.38 -18.35 -18.15
CA GLY A 45 -10.00 -17.49 -19.17
C GLY A 45 -10.41 -16.11 -18.67
N GLY A 46 -10.01 -15.74 -17.45
CA GLY A 46 -10.17 -14.39 -16.92
C GLY A 46 -9.09 -13.41 -17.37
N GLN A 47 -9.18 -12.20 -16.83
CA GLN A 47 -8.28 -11.08 -17.05
C GLN A 47 -7.83 -10.53 -15.70
N LEU A 48 -6.54 -10.35 -15.52
CA LEU A 48 -5.92 -9.77 -14.34
C LEU A 48 -5.27 -8.43 -14.69
N ARG A 49 -5.50 -7.41 -13.86
CA ARG A 49 -4.80 -6.12 -13.93
C ARG A 49 -4.19 -5.80 -12.57
N THR A 50 -2.88 -5.52 -12.59
CA THR A 50 -2.17 -5.05 -11.40
C THR A 50 -2.08 -3.53 -11.40
N THR A 51 -2.36 -2.89 -10.27
CA THR A 51 -2.15 -1.46 -10.07
C THR A 51 -1.27 -1.24 -8.85
N LEU A 52 -0.22 -0.44 -8.98
CA LEU A 52 0.58 0.04 -7.86
C LEU A 52 0.12 1.45 -7.49
N TYR A 53 -0.28 1.66 -6.23
CA TYR A 53 -0.54 2.97 -5.67
C TYR A 53 0.62 3.35 -4.75
N TYR A 54 1.10 4.58 -4.82
CA TYR A 54 2.26 5.02 -4.05
C TYR A 54 1.91 6.06 -2.99
N GLY A 55 2.47 5.88 -1.81
CA GLY A 55 2.46 6.84 -0.71
C GLY A 55 3.67 7.78 -0.76
N PRO A 56 4.29 8.12 0.40
CA PRO A 56 4.31 7.33 1.63
C PRO A 56 3.25 7.74 2.65
N TRP A 57 2.61 6.76 3.28
CA TRP A 57 1.61 6.96 4.32
C TRP A 57 2.07 6.39 5.66
N GLN A 58 1.53 6.91 6.75
CA GLN A 58 1.69 6.27 8.06
C GLN A 58 1.09 4.87 8.01
N CYS A 59 1.80 3.90 8.58
CA CYS A 59 1.25 2.56 8.75
C CYS A 59 0.02 2.57 9.65
N SER A 60 -0.97 1.74 9.36
CA SER A 60 -2.08 1.51 10.28
C SER A 60 -1.59 0.83 11.57
N ALA A 61 -2.44 0.80 12.60
CA ALA A 61 -2.09 0.17 13.87
C ALA A 61 -1.69 -1.32 13.70
N ALA A 62 -2.37 -2.05 12.81
CA ALA A 62 -2.04 -3.43 12.50
C ALA A 62 -0.65 -3.58 11.86
N PHE A 63 -0.27 -2.64 10.98
CA PHE A 63 1.03 -2.67 10.32
C PHE A 63 2.16 -2.26 11.27
N LEU A 64 1.92 -1.30 12.16
CA LEU A 64 2.84 -0.95 13.24
C LEU A 64 3.12 -2.17 14.14
N SER A 65 2.07 -2.85 14.62
CA SER A 65 2.22 -4.04 15.47
C SER A 65 2.99 -5.18 14.78
N ARG A 66 2.76 -5.38 13.47
CA ARG A 66 3.55 -6.33 12.67
C ARG A 66 5.02 -5.93 12.59
N CYS A 67 5.31 -4.65 12.37
CA CYS A 67 6.68 -4.16 12.33
C CYS A 67 7.36 -4.27 13.69
N GLU A 68 6.65 -3.95 14.77
CA GLU A 68 7.14 -4.10 16.15
C GLU A 68 7.52 -5.55 16.44
N SER A 69 6.61 -6.48 16.14
CA SER A 69 6.87 -7.92 16.28
C SER A 69 8.09 -8.37 15.47
N LYS A 70 8.24 -7.86 14.23
CA LYS A 70 9.37 -8.16 13.36
C LYS A 70 10.70 -7.63 13.91
N CYS A 71 10.72 -6.40 14.42
CA CYS A 71 11.91 -5.80 15.00
C CYS A 71 12.30 -6.51 16.30
N ALA A 72 11.32 -6.78 17.17
CA ALA A 72 11.52 -7.46 18.44
C ALA A 72 12.06 -8.89 18.25
N ALA A 73 11.58 -9.63 17.24
CA ALA A 73 12.09 -10.95 16.89
C ALA A 73 13.57 -10.94 16.48
N GLN A 74 14.12 -9.77 16.15
CA GLN A 74 15.53 -9.57 15.81
C GLN A 74 16.31 -8.84 16.91
N GLY A 75 15.68 -8.58 18.07
CA GLY A 75 16.32 -7.88 19.19
C GLY A 75 16.41 -6.37 19.03
N HIS A 76 15.63 -5.76 18.14
CA HIS A 76 15.65 -4.32 17.87
C HIS A 76 14.32 -3.66 18.25
N ALA A 77 14.38 -2.40 18.68
CA ALA A 77 13.20 -1.57 18.83
C ALA A 77 12.67 -1.12 17.45
N LEU A 78 11.36 -0.88 17.36
CA LEU A 78 10.76 -0.22 16.20
C LEU A 78 10.99 1.29 16.31
N MET A 79 11.57 1.87 15.26
CA MET A 79 11.81 3.31 15.12
C MET A 79 10.75 4.00 14.27
N GLY A 80 10.11 3.26 13.37
CA GLY A 80 9.03 3.77 12.52
C GLY A 80 8.48 2.72 11.55
N CYS A 81 7.32 2.99 10.97
CA CYS A 81 6.72 2.20 9.92
C CYS A 81 6.17 3.11 8.81
N MET A 82 6.67 2.90 7.59
CA MET A 82 6.18 3.59 6.39
C MET A 82 5.38 2.62 5.53
N TRP A 83 4.18 3.01 5.12
CA TRP A 83 3.43 2.35 4.07
C TRP A 83 3.80 2.99 2.73
N LEU A 84 4.64 2.31 1.96
CA LEU A 84 5.23 2.85 0.74
C LEU A 84 4.29 2.76 -0.45
N ALA A 85 3.65 1.60 -0.60
CA ALA A 85 2.79 1.33 -1.74
C ALA A 85 1.71 0.32 -1.41
N ASP A 86 0.71 0.25 -2.26
CA ASP A 86 -0.22 -0.85 -2.35
C ASP A 86 -0.13 -1.50 -3.72
N ILE A 87 -0.10 -2.83 -3.73
CA ILE A 87 -0.34 -3.64 -4.92
C ILE A 87 -1.80 -4.04 -4.91
N LYS A 88 -2.58 -3.53 -5.87
CA LYS A 88 -3.94 -3.98 -6.14
C LYS A 88 -3.93 -4.93 -7.33
N ALA A 89 -4.60 -6.06 -7.19
CA ALA A 89 -4.78 -7.04 -8.25
C ALA A 89 -6.28 -7.18 -8.49
N ASP A 90 -6.76 -6.69 -9.63
CA ASP A 90 -8.16 -6.75 -10.06
C ASP A 90 -8.31 -7.87 -11.10
N TRP A 91 -9.14 -8.86 -10.80
CA TRP A 91 -9.46 -9.98 -11.69
C TRP A 91 -10.91 -9.87 -12.18
N GLN A 92 -11.12 -10.11 -13.47
CA GLN A 92 -12.43 -10.18 -14.10
C GLN A 92 -12.52 -11.45 -14.94
N GLY A 93 -13.62 -12.18 -14.83
CA GLY A 93 -13.80 -13.40 -15.59
C GLY A 93 -15.20 -13.97 -15.47
N ARG A 94 -15.30 -15.29 -15.45
CA ARG A 94 -16.58 -15.99 -15.32
C ARG A 94 -16.52 -17.06 -14.25
N TYR A 95 -17.57 -17.14 -13.44
CA TYR A 95 -17.81 -18.24 -12.51
C TYR A 95 -19.19 -18.82 -12.79
N LEU A 96 -19.28 -20.13 -13.05
CA LEU A 96 -20.53 -20.81 -13.44
C LEU A 96 -21.27 -20.07 -14.57
N PHE A 97 -20.54 -19.68 -15.62
CA PHE A 97 -21.04 -18.95 -16.79
C PHE A 97 -21.54 -17.50 -16.54
N MET A 98 -21.52 -17.01 -15.30
CA MET A 98 -21.87 -15.63 -14.96
C MET A 98 -20.61 -14.75 -14.87
N PRO A 99 -20.68 -13.45 -15.21
CA PRO A 99 -19.59 -12.52 -14.94
C PRO A 99 -19.21 -12.54 -13.45
N ALA A 100 -17.91 -12.56 -13.17
CA ALA A 100 -17.37 -12.54 -11.83
C ALA A 100 -16.18 -11.58 -11.75
N GLU A 101 -16.06 -10.92 -10.61
CA GLU A 101 -14.92 -10.08 -10.27
C GLU A 101 -14.34 -10.55 -8.95
N ALA A 102 -13.02 -10.53 -8.86
CA ALA A 102 -12.27 -10.86 -7.67
C ALA A 102 -11.07 -9.94 -7.59
N GLY A 103 -10.46 -9.84 -6.41
CA GLY A 103 -9.27 -9.05 -6.29
C GLY A 103 -8.78 -8.92 -4.88
N GLY A 104 -7.60 -8.35 -4.76
CA GLY A 104 -6.95 -8.15 -3.49
C GLY A 104 -6.07 -6.93 -3.50
N ARG A 105 -5.71 -6.48 -2.30
CA ARG A 105 -4.77 -5.40 -2.08
C ARG A 105 -3.74 -5.86 -1.06
N MET A 106 -2.47 -5.64 -1.38
CA MET A 106 -1.35 -5.94 -0.51
C MET A 106 -0.53 -4.67 -0.26
N ALA A 107 -0.39 -4.33 1.01
CA ALA A 107 0.46 -3.21 1.43
C ALA A 107 1.94 -3.59 1.42
N ILE A 108 2.76 -2.70 0.86
CA ILE A 108 4.21 -2.72 0.95
C ILE A 108 4.64 -1.74 2.03
N THR A 109 5.08 -2.31 3.16
CA THR A 109 5.52 -1.53 4.33
C THR A 109 7.02 -1.65 4.55
N HIS A 110 7.67 -0.54 4.90
CA HIS A 110 9.03 -0.49 5.39
C HIS A 110 9.02 -0.35 6.91
N CYS A 111 9.54 -1.35 7.61
CA CYS A 111 9.75 -1.32 9.06
C CYS A 111 11.15 -0.78 9.33
N CYS A 112 11.24 0.38 9.97
CA CYS A 112 12.48 0.99 10.41
C CYS A 112 12.78 0.47 11.80
N CYS A 113 13.55 -0.61 11.92
CA CYS A 113 14.06 -1.07 13.22
C CYS A 113 15.36 -0.35 13.55
N ASP A 114 15.76 -0.36 14.82
CA ASP A 114 17.02 0.20 15.31
C ASP A 114 18.26 -0.63 14.88
N TYR A 115 18.42 -0.81 13.58
CA TYR A 115 19.54 -1.52 12.99
C TYR A 115 20.77 -0.61 12.91
N PRO A 116 21.98 -1.12 13.19
CA PRO A 116 23.19 -0.39 12.85
C PRO A 116 23.29 -0.22 11.33
N LYS A 117 23.86 0.90 10.90
CA LYS A 117 24.20 1.08 9.47
C LYS A 117 25.26 0.07 9.06
N VAL A 118 25.12 -0.47 7.86
CA VAL A 118 26.09 -1.40 7.29
C VAL A 118 27.35 -0.68 6.84
N ALA A 119 28.51 -1.34 7.00
CA ALA A 119 29.80 -0.81 6.54
C ALA A 119 29.97 -0.91 5.01
N ASP A 120 29.25 -1.82 4.34
CA ASP A 120 29.37 -2.15 2.91
C ASP A 120 28.40 -1.36 2.02
N GLY A 121 27.91 -0.20 2.47
CA GLY A 121 26.84 0.54 1.78
C GLY A 121 27.18 0.95 0.34
N GLU A 122 28.45 1.26 0.05
CA GLU A 122 28.90 1.54 -1.31
C GLU A 122 28.85 0.31 -2.21
N TRP A 123 29.32 -0.84 -1.72
CA TRP A 123 29.26 -2.10 -2.45
C TRP A 123 27.81 -2.43 -2.83
N ARG A 124 26.86 -2.31 -1.89
CA ARG A 124 25.43 -2.56 -2.17
C ARG A 124 24.87 -1.67 -3.27
N ARG A 125 25.20 -0.37 -3.24
CA ARG A 125 24.79 0.58 -4.28
C ARG A 125 25.36 0.19 -5.63
N ASN A 126 26.65 -0.14 -5.68
CA ASN A 126 27.32 -0.54 -6.92
C ASN A 126 26.75 -1.87 -7.46
N THR A 127 26.44 -2.84 -6.60
CA THR A 127 25.76 -4.08 -6.98
C THR A 127 24.42 -3.81 -7.64
N TRP A 128 23.61 -2.90 -7.08
CA TRP A 128 22.35 -2.51 -7.71
C TRP A 128 22.58 -1.82 -9.06
N GLN A 129 23.50 -0.86 -9.14
CA GLN A 129 23.74 -0.13 -10.40
C GLN A 129 24.16 -1.08 -11.54
N SER A 130 25.00 -2.08 -11.24
CA SER A 130 25.44 -3.08 -12.22
C SER A 130 24.34 -4.08 -12.60
N ALA A 131 23.41 -4.38 -11.69
CA ALA A 131 22.37 -5.40 -11.89
C ALA A 131 21.01 -4.86 -12.36
N ARG A 132 20.75 -3.55 -12.25
CA ARG A 132 19.40 -2.97 -12.46
C ARG A 132 18.81 -3.31 -13.83
N GLU A 133 19.63 -3.41 -14.87
CA GLU A 133 19.13 -3.74 -16.22
C GLU A 133 18.67 -5.19 -16.34
N SER A 134 19.47 -6.14 -15.84
CA SER A 134 19.08 -7.55 -15.83
C SER A 134 17.90 -7.82 -14.88
N PHE A 135 17.86 -7.11 -13.75
CA PHE A 135 16.73 -7.12 -12.83
C PHE A 135 15.43 -6.70 -13.54
N ARG A 136 15.45 -5.57 -14.26
CA ARG A 136 14.30 -5.07 -15.03
C ARG A 136 13.86 -6.04 -16.12
N ARG A 137 14.79 -6.71 -16.80
CA ARG A 137 14.45 -7.74 -17.79
C ARG A 137 13.74 -8.94 -17.15
N LYS A 138 14.24 -9.42 -16.00
CA LYS A 138 13.60 -10.51 -15.26
C LYS A 138 12.21 -10.12 -14.75
N TRP A 139 12.07 -8.91 -14.19
CA TRP A 139 10.77 -8.36 -13.85
C TRP A 139 9.84 -8.36 -15.06
N SER A 140 10.33 -7.90 -16.22
CA SER A 140 9.50 -7.75 -17.41
C SER A 140 9.00 -9.08 -17.97
N SER A 141 9.76 -10.17 -17.79
CA SER A 141 9.28 -11.51 -18.17
C SER A 141 8.14 -12.03 -17.28
N GLU A 142 7.96 -11.49 -16.08
CA GLU A 142 6.95 -11.96 -15.11
C GLU A 142 5.75 -11.00 -15.02
N PHE A 143 5.99 -9.69 -15.10
CA PHE A 143 4.98 -8.65 -14.79
C PHE A 143 4.74 -7.67 -15.93
N GLY A 144 5.33 -7.92 -17.11
CA GLY A 144 5.33 -6.97 -18.23
C GLY A 144 6.33 -5.83 -18.03
N ASP A 145 6.45 -4.98 -19.05
CA ASP A 145 7.49 -3.97 -19.12
C ASP A 145 7.67 -3.16 -17.83
N TRP A 146 8.94 -3.02 -17.43
CA TRP A 146 9.30 -2.12 -16.33
C TRP A 146 8.73 -0.71 -16.59
N PRO A 147 8.07 -0.07 -15.60
CA PRO A 147 7.43 1.22 -15.79
C PRO A 147 8.39 2.32 -16.26
N LYS A 148 7.91 3.20 -17.15
CA LYS A 148 8.69 4.31 -17.72
C LYS A 148 7.87 5.59 -17.81
N THR A 149 8.53 6.73 -17.72
CA THR A 149 7.98 8.06 -18.04
C THR A 149 8.89 8.71 -19.07
N SER A 150 8.34 9.18 -20.18
CA SER A 150 9.11 9.86 -21.24
C SER A 150 10.34 9.07 -21.72
N GLY A 151 10.21 7.74 -21.83
CA GLY A 151 11.28 6.83 -22.24
C GLY A 151 12.24 6.41 -21.12
N GLU A 152 12.26 7.11 -20.00
CA GLU A 152 13.13 6.82 -18.85
C GLU A 152 12.51 5.78 -17.92
N ASN A 153 13.29 4.75 -17.57
CA ASN A 153 12.87 3.75 -16.61
C ASN A 153 12.69 4.37 -15.22
N TRP A 154 11.59 3.99 -14.57
CA TRP A 154 11.39 4.33 -13.15
C TRP A 154 12.52 3.77 -12.29
N ALA A 155 12.74 4.43 -11.15
CA ALA A 155 13.73 3.99 -10.18
C ALA A 155 13.32 2.64 -9.56
N GLY A 156 14.29 1.79 -9.27
CA GLY A 156 14.05 0.62 -8.41
C GLY A 156 14.29 1.04 -6.97
N HIS A 157 13.20 1.19 -6.22
CA HIS A 157 13.24 1.56 -4.80
C HIS A 157 13.47 0.34 -3.93
N HIS A 158 14.42 0.41 -3.01
CA HIS A 158 14.65 -0.66 -2.04
C HIS A 158 13.68 -0.55 -0.86
N ILE A 159 12.77 -1.53 -0.73
CA ILE A 159 11.76 -1.57 0.35
C ILE A 159 12.46 -1.63 1.71
N PHE A 160 13.42 -2.53 1.87
CA PHE A 160 14.34 -2.55 3.00
C PHE A 160 15.60 -1.79 2.61
N ASP A 161 15.91 -0.76 3.38
CA ASP A 161 16.99 0.19 3.10
C ASP A 161 18.35 -0.50 2.97
N LEU A 162 19.07 -0.20 1.90
CA LEU A 162 20.43 -0.68 1.67
C LEU A 162 21.36 -0.31 2.82
N ALA A 163 21.19 0.88 3.40
CA ALA A 163 22.04 1.34 4.51
C ALA A 163 21.85 0.50 5.79
N HIS A 164 20.75 -0.25 5.89
CA HIS A 164 20.40 -1.06 7.05
C HIS A 164 20.32 -2.56 6.71
N GLY A 165 20.99 -3.00 5.64
CA GLY A 165 21.10 -4.43 5.30
C GLY A 165 20.16 -4.90 4.18
N GLY A 166 19.43 -4.00 3.55
CA GLY A 166 18.65 -4.24 2.32
C GLY A 166 19.43 -5.03 1.27
N ALA A 167 18.85 -6.13 0.79
CA ALA A 167 19.44 -6.91 -0.29
C ALA A 167 19.30 -6.12 -1.61
N PRO A 168 20.40 -5.85 -2.34
CA PRO A 168 20.37 -4.92 -3.48
C PRO A 168 19.60 -5.43 -4.69
N THR A 169 19.44 -6.74 -4.85
CA THR A 169 18.87 -7.37 -6.05
C THR A 169 17.79 -8.41 -5.73
N ALA A 170 17.36 -8.52 -4.48
CA ALA A 170 16.26 -9.42 -4.12
C ALA A 170 14.95 -8.91 -4.73
N ALA A 171 14.22 -9.78 -5.43
CA ALA A 171 12.95 -9.42 -6.08
C ALA A 171 11.91 -8.92 -5.08
N SER A 172 11.92 -9.47 -3.86
CA SER A 172 11.07 -9.04 -2.74
C SER A 172 11.48 -7.71 -2.11
N ASN A 173 12.62 -7.14 -2.52
CA ASN A 173 13.16 -5.91 -1.93
C ASN A 173 13.15 -4.72 -2.88
N VAL A 174 12.74 -4.87 -4.14
CA VAL A 174 12.80 -3.78 -5.12
C VAL A 174 11.44 -3.60 -5.80
N ILE A 175 10.94 -2.38 -5.81
CA ILE A 175 9.72 -2.00 -6.54
C ILE A 175 10.00 -0.84 -7.51
N PRO A 176 9.34 -0.79 -8.68
CA PRO A 176 9.42 0.38 -9.54
C PRO A 176 8.71 1.56 -8.88
N VAL A 177 9.33 2.74 -8.87
CA VAL A 177 8.76 3.96 -8.29
C VAL A 177 9.06 5.16 -9.20
N PRO A 178 8.07 6.05 -9.49
CA PRO A 178 8.32 7.28 -10.24
C PRO A 178 9.39 8.15 -9.58
N GLY A 179 10.17 8.90 -10.36
CA GLY A 179 11.31 9.68 -9.86
C GLY A 179 10.97 10.60 -8.68
N ASP A 180 9.86 11.33 -8.76
CA ASP A 180 9.44 12.26 -7.72
C ASP A 180 9.04 11.55 -6.42
N VAL A 181 8.35 10.41 -6.54
CA VAL A 181 7.96 9.58 -5.38
C VAL A 181 9.20 8.91 -4.76
N HIS A 182 10.11 8.40 -5.59
CA HIS A 182 11.36 7.80 -5.13
C HIS A 182 12.22 8.80 -4.34
N LYS A 183 12.25 10.06 -4.79
CA LYS A 183 12.92 11.16 -4.07
C LYS A 183 12.27 11.41 -2.70
N VAL A 184 10.93 11.39 -2.63
CA VAL A 184 10.21 11.52 -1.36
C VAL A 184 10.52 10.36 -0.41
N PHE A 185 10.50 9.11 -0.88
CA PHE A 185 10.88 7.96 -0.05
C PHE A 185 12.31 8.10 0.49
N THR A 186 13.26 8.45 -0.37
CA THR A 186 14.67 8.63 0.00
C THR A 186 14.84 9.68 1.10
N ASN A 187 14.08 10.79 1.03
CA ASN A 187 14.14 11.85 2.02
C ASN A 187 13.48 11.48 3.35
N GLU A 188 12.44 10.64 3.33
CA GLU A 188 11.67 10.26 4.51
C GLU A 188 12.29 9.07 5.27
N TYR A 189 13.11 8.23 4.62
CA TYR A 189 13.78 7.09 5.27
C TYR A 189 14.57 7.49 6.51
N PRO A 190 15.47 8.50 6.47
CA PRO A 190 16.18 8.95 7.67
C PRO A 190 15.24 9.36 8.81
N ALA A 191 14.11 10.00 8.49
CA ALA A 191 13.12 10.39 9.49
C ALA A 191 12.36 9.18 10.08
N CYS A 192 12.24 8.09 9.33
CA CYS A 192 11.64 6.85 9.82
C CYS A 192 12.55 6.07 10.79
N TYR A 193 13.87 6.20 10.62
CA TYR A 193 14.85 5.66 11.57
C TYR A 193 15.09 6.58 12.79
N ALA A 194 14.49 7.78 12.82
CA ALA A 194 14.63 8.69 13.96
C ALA A 194 13.64 8.33 15.09
N PRO A 195 14.10 8.19 16.35
CA PRO A 195 13.23 7.86 17.47
C PRO A 195 12.11 8.89 17.65
N GLY A 196 10.88 8.41 17.92
CA GLY A 196 9.73 9.28 18.21
C GLY A 196 9.20 10.09 17.04
N GLY A 197 9.62 9.78 15.80
CA GLY A 197 9.14 10.46 14.59
C GLY A 197 7.67 10.15 14.26
N ARG A 198 7.12 10.91 13.30
CA ARG A 198 5.73 10.74 12.80
C ARG A 198 5.40 9.32 12.32
N TRP A 199 6.42 8.53 12.01
CA TRP A 199 6.31 7.19 11.48
C TRP A 199 5.98 6.13 12.53
N LEU A 200 5.96 6.48 13.82
CA LEU A 200 5.42 5.63 14.90
C LEU A 200 3.95 5.95 15.21
N THR A 201 3.42 7.07 14.73
CA THR A 201 2.01 7.41 14.92
C THR A 201 1.15 6.59 13.96
N PRO A 202 0.14 5.83 14.47
CA PRO A 202 -0.77 5.08 13.61
C PRO A 202 -1.51 5.98 12.61
N GLY A 203 -1.46 5.60 11.35
CA GLY A 203 -2.28 6.14 10.27
C GLY A 203 -3.64 5.44 10.16
N PRO A 204 -4.47 5.83 9.19
CA PRO A 204 -5.75 5.18 8.92
C PRO A 204 -5.55 3.78 8.31
N GLU A 205 -6.57 2.92 8.41
CA GLU A 205 -6.58 1.59 7.77
C GLU A 205 -6.59 1.66 6.23
N ARG A 206 -7.05 2.79 5.66
CA ARG A 206 -7.01 3.08 4.22
C ARG A 206 -6.49 4.50 4.02
N PRO A 207 -5.26 4.68 3.50
CA PRO A 207 -4.61 5.98 3.50
C PRO A 207 -4.86 6.80 2.24
N TYR A 208 -5.54 6.22 1.25
CA TYR A 208 -5.98 6.89 0.03
C TYR A 208 -7.31 6.33 -0.48
N VAL A 209 -7.92 7.09 -1.40
CA VAL A 209 -9.07 6.67 -2.21
C VAL A 209 -8.61 6.45 -3.66
N ASP A 210 -9.14 5.41 -4.31
CA ASP A 210 -8.83 5.03 -5.71
C ASP A 210 -9.92 5.41 -6.72
#